data_AF-A0A7J2M0A9-F1
#
_entry.id   AF-A0A7J2M0A9-F1
#
_cell.length_a   1.000
_cell.length_b   1.000
_cell.length_c   1.000
_cell.angle_alpha   90.00
_cell.angle_beta   90.00
_cell.angle_gamma   90.00
#
_symmetry.space_group_name_H-M   'P 1'
#
loop_
_entity.id
_entity.type
_entity.pdbx_description
1 polymer ?
#
loop_
_entity_poly.entity_id
_entity_poly.type
_entity_poly.pdbx_seq_one_letter_code
_entity_poly.pdbx_strand_id
1 'polypeptide(L)'
;MRERLLAKYRRRERNRVKDIYHKLVLWIVGRALQLGVSTVALEDLKGIRRRIRYSREMNGRLHRWSFRRFQQILEYKAKLQGLSVIYVNPRGTSSRCPICRGKLSPNGHRGLRCLS
;
A
#
# COMPACT_ATOMS: atom_id res chain seq x y z
N MET A 1 9.39 -24.60 -25.67
CA MET A 1 8.56 -25.17 -24.57
C MET A 1 8.66 -24.40 -23.24
N ARG A 2 9.87 -24.07 -22.77
CA ARG A 2 10.12 -23.35 -21.49
C ARG A 2 9.43 -21.97 -21.38
N GLU A 3 9.40 -21.20 -22.46
CA GLU A 3 8.80 -19.85 -22.48
C GLU A 3 7.29 -19.85 -22.25
N ARG A 4 6.56 -20.79 -22.85
CA ARG A 4 5.10 -20.95 -22.67
C ARG A 4 4.77 -21.28 -21.22
N LEU A 5 5.55 -22.15 -20.57
CA LEU A 5 5.38 -22.48 -19.15
C LEU A 5 5.63 -21.26 -18.26
N LEU A 6 6.73 -20.53 -18.48
CA LEU A 6 7.01 -19.29 -17.75
C LEU A 6 5.90 -18.24 -17.93
N ALA A 7 5.37 -18.08 -19.14
CA ALA A 7 4.25 -17.20 -19.41
C ALA A 7 2.97 -17.61 -18.65
N LYS A 8 2.65 -18.92 -18.60
CA LYS A 8 1.52 -19.46 -17.84
C LYS A 8 1.62 -19.12 -16.35
N TYR A 9 2.77 -19.39 -15.72
CA TYR A 9 2.97 -19.10 -14.30
C TYR A 9 2.96 -17.60 -14.00
N ARG A 10 3.60 -16.77 -14.84
CA ARG A 10 3.51 -15.30 -14.73
C ARG A 10 2.07 -14.79 -14.80
N ARG A 11 1.23 -15.35 -15.68
CA ARG A 11 -0.21 -14.98 -15.75
C ARG A 11 -0.94 -15.38 -14.47
N ARG A 12 -0.71 -16.59 -13.96
CA ARG A 12 -1.33 -17.10 -12.73
C ARG A 12 -0.98 -16.22 -11.53
N GLU A 13 0.29 -15.85 -11.37
CA GLU A 13 0.73 -14.97 -10.29
C GLU A 13 0.11 -13.57 -10.39
N ARG A 14 0.11 -12.97 -11.60
CA ARG A 14 -0.54 -11.67 -11.84
C ARG A 14 -2.03 -11.69 -11.50
N ASN A 15 -2.73 -12.80 -11.77
CA ASN A 15 -4.15 -12.95 -11.45
C ASN A 15 -4.38 -13.11 -9.94
N ARG A 16 -3.54 -13.90 -9.24
CA ARG A 16 -3.60 -14.03 -7.78
C ARG A 16 -3.41 -12.69 -7.07
N VAL A 17 -2.39 -11.93 -7.48
CA VAL A 17 -2.14 -10.59 -6.92
C VAL A 17 -3.31 -9.65 -7.21
N LYS A 18 -3.89 -9.71 -8.41
CA LYS A 18 -5.08 -8.91 -8.77
C LYS A 18 -6.27 -9.24 -7.87
N ASP A 19 -6.54 -10.53 -7.65
CA ASP A 19 -7.63 -11.00 -6.78
C ASP A 19 -7.47 -10.50 -5.34
N ILE A 20 -6.26 -10.65 -4.77
CA ILE A 20 -5.93 -10.14 -3.43
C ILE A 20 -6.21 -8.64 -3.33
N TYR A 21 -5.80 -7.86 -4.33
CA TYR A 21 -6.07 -6.41 -4.33
C TYR A 21 -7.56 -6.09 -4.38
N HIS A 22 -8.34 -6.77 -5.23
CA HIS A 22 -9.78 -6.51 -5.30
C HIS A 22 -10.51 -6.86 -4.00
N LYS A 23 -10.10 -7.93 -3.31
CA LYS A 23 -10.65 -8.35 -2.00
C LYS A 23 -10.26 -7.37 -0.91
N LEU A 24 -8.99 -6.99 -0.82
CA LEU A 24 -8.50 -6.02 0.15
C LEU A 24 -9.18 -4.67 -0.02
N VAL A 25 -9.30 -4.18 -1.26
CA VAL A 25 -10.00 -2.91 -1.53
C VAL A 25 -11.47 -2.98 -1.17
N LEU A 26 -12.15 -4.10 -1.47
CA LEU A 26 -13.55 -4.27 -1.09
C LEU A 26 -13.71 -4.19 0.43
N TRP A 27 -12.80 -4.82 1.18
CA TRP A 27 -12.77 -4.74 2.63
C TRP A 27 -12.51 -3.30 3.14
N ILE A 28 -11.53 -2.59 2.57
CA ILE A 28 -11.23 -1.19 2.95
C ILE A 28 -12.44 -0.28 2.71
N VAL A 29 -13.05 -0.36 1.52
CA VAL A 29 -14.21 0.45 1.14
C VAL A 29 -15.42 0.12 2.03
N GLY A 30 -15.69 -1.18 2.25
CA GLY A 30 -16.75 -1.59 3.17
C GLY A 30 -16.52 -1.08 4.60
N ARG A 31 -15.27 -1.13 5.09
CA ARG A 31 -14.92 -0.62 6.41
C ARG A 31 -15.08 0.90 6.49
N ALA A 32 -14.71 1.63 5.44
CA ALA A 32 -14.87 3.07 5.36
C ALA A 32 -16.35 3.49 5.45
N LEU A 33 -17.23 2.81 4.69
CA LEU A 33 -18.67 3.05 4.73
C LEU A 33 -19.26 2.77 6.12
N GLN A 34 -18.87 1.65 6.75
CA GLN A 34 -19.30 1.31 8.12
C GLN A 34 -18.90 2.36 9.16
N LEU A 35 -17.76 3.01 8.97
CA LEU A 35 -17.26 4.07 9.86
C LEU A 35 -17.85 5.45 9.53
N GLY A 36 -18.67 5.56 8.46
CA GLY A 36 -19.23 6.83 8.01
C GLY A 36 -18.19 7.82 7.48
N VAL A 37 -17.00 7.35 7.08
CA VAL A 37 -15.98 8.23 6.52
C VAL A 37 -16.24 8.50 5.04
N SER A 38 -16.00 9.73 4.59
CA SER A 38 -16.18 10.15 3.20
C SER A 38 -14.90 10.05 2.35
N THR A 39 -13.74 9.93 3.00
CA THR A 39 -12.43 10.11 2.38
C THR A 39 -11.43 9.08 2.87
N VAL A 40 -10.68 8.50 1.93
CA VAL A 40 -9.56 7.59 2.21
C VAL A 40 -8.25 8.26 1.80
N ALA A 41 -7.32 8.42 2.74
CA ALA A 41 -6.00 8.96 2.46
C ALA A 41 -4.99 7.86 2.10
N LEU A 42 -4.25 8.06 1.01
CA LEU A 42 -3.16 7.19 0.57
C LEU A 42 -1.87 8.00 0.45
N GLU A 43 -0.73 7.37 0.74
CA GLU A 43 0.55 8.01 0.49
C GLU A 43 0.85 8.12 -1.02
N ASP A 44 1.41 9.26 -1.45
CA ASP A 44 1.99 9.39 -2.78
C ASP A 44 3.36 8.69 -2.82
N LEU A 45 3.36 7.46 -3.31
CA LEU A 45 4.55 6.63 -3.47
C LEU A 45 5.29 6.89 -4.81
N LYS A 46 5.01 7.99 -5.51
CA LYS A 46 5.68 8.33 -6.78
C LYS A 46 7.18 8.46 -6.57
N GLY A 47 7.94 7.66 -7.33
CA GLY A 47 9.40 7.67 -7.29
C GLY A 47 10.02 6.91 -6.12
N ILE A 48 9.23 6.20 -5.30
CA ILE A 48 9.74 5.42 -4.16
C ILE A 48 10.85 4.43 -4.55
N ARG A 49 10.70 3.76 -5.70
CA ARG A 49 11.69 2.81 -6.24
C ARG A 49 13.03 3.44 -6.61
N ARG A 50 13.06 4.75 -6.88
CA ARG A 50 14.29 5.49 -7.21
C ARG A 50 14.97 6.06 -5.97
N ARG A 51 14.22 6.34 -4.91
CA ARG A 51 14.71 7.00 -3.69
C ARG A 51 15.22 6.00 -2.65
N ILE A 52 14.72 4.78 -2.67
CA ILE A 52 15.04 3.77 -1.68
C ILE A 52 16.40 3.11 -1.98
N ARG A 53 17.30 3.16 -1.01
CA ARG A 53 18.52 2.33 -0.95
C ARG A 53 18.42 1.35 0.23
N TYR A 54 17.48 0.41 0.17
CA TYR A 54 17.38 -0.66 1.18
C TYR A 54 18.21 -1.88 0.77
N SER A 55 18.24 -2.89 1.65
CA SER A 55 18.86 -4.18 1.38
C SER A 55 18.30 -4.82 0.11
N ARG A 56 19.09 -5.71 -0.52
CA ARG A 56 18.68 -6.47 -1.72
C ARG A 56 17.34 -7.17 -1.54
N GLU A 57 17.11 -7.72 -0.34
CA GLU A 57 15.85 -8.39 0.02
C GLU A 57 14.66 -7.43 -0.03
N MET A 58 14.79 -6.27 0.61
CA MET A 58 13.71 -5.28 0.66
C MET A 58 13.43 -4.66 -0.70
N ASN A 59 14.47 -4.40 -1.50
CA ASN A 59 14.31 -3.97 -2.88
C ASN A 59 13.52 -5.02 -3.68
N GLY A 60 13.85 -6.30 -3.55
CA GLY A 60 13.09 -7.39 -4.17
C GLY A 60 11.60 -7.37 -3.81
N ARG A 61 11.26 -7.14 -2.53
CA ARG A 61 9.86 -7.04 -2.07
C ARG A 61 9.14 -5.84 -2.69
N LEU A 62 9.76 -4.67 -2.71
CA LEU A 62 9.18 -3.44 -3.29
C LEU A 62 8.98 -3.53 -4.80
N HIS A 63 9.87 -4.23 -5.50
CA HIS A 63 9.73 -4.44 -6.94
C HIS A 63 8.60 -5.42 -7.29
N ARG A 64 8.36 -6.44 -6.44
CA ARG A 64 7.22 -7.37 -6.59
C ARG A 64 5.87 -6.73 -6.23
N TRP A 65 5.87 -5.77 -5.31
CA TRP A 65 4.65 -5.06 -4.93
C TRP A 65 4.23 -4.02 -5.99
N SER A 66 3.06 -4.23 -6.60
CA SER A 66 2.47 -3.32 -7.59
C SER A 66 1.53 -2.31 -6.91
N PHE A 67 2.10 -1.41 -6.11
CA PHE A 67 1.34 -0.42 -5.33
C PHE A 67 0.46 0.48 -6.21
N ARG A 68 0.93 0.89 -7.41
CA ARG A 68 0.14 1.71 -8.34
C ARG A 68 -1.14 1.01 -8.79
N ARG A 69 -1.08 -0.31 -8.99
CA ARG A 69 -2.26 -1.10 -9.35
C ARG A 69 -3.25 -1.18 -8.20
N PHE A 70 -2.77 -1.37 -6.98
CA PHE A 70 -3.62 -1.33 -5.79
C PHE A 70 -4.30 0.03 -5.62
N GLN A 71 -3.54 1.12 -5.72
CA GLN A 71 -4.03 2.51 -5.70
C GLN A 71 -5.14 2.73 -6.73
N GLN A 72 -4.93 2.37 -8.00
CA GLN A 72 -5.94 2.46 -9.05
C GLN A 72 -7.22 1.67 -8.73
N ILE A 73 -7.07 0.44 -8.22
CA ILE A 73 -8.23 -0.39 -7.85
C ILE A 73 -9.02 0.26 -6.71
N LEU A 74 -8.31 0.81 -5.73
CA LEU A 74 -8.92 1.50 -4.59
C LEU A 74 -9.66 2.76 -5.04
N GLU A 75 -9.03 3.61 -5.84
CA GLU A 75 -9.62 4.84 -6.38
C GLU A 75 -10.95 4.57 -7.09
N TYR A 76 -10.97 3.67 -8.08
CA TYR A 76 -12.19 3.47 -8.85
C TYR A 76 -13.28 2.81 -8.00
N LYS A 77 -12.96 1.86 -7.11
CA LYS A 77 -13.96 1.21 -6.25
C LYS A 77 -14.49 2.15 -5.17
N ALA A 78 -13.63 2.99 -4.60
CA ALA A 78 -14.03 4.04 -3.66
C ALA A 78 -15.00 5.01 -4.35
N LYS A 79 -14.64 5.48 -5.56
CA LYS A 79 -15.49 6.39 -6.36
C LYS A 79 -16.86 5.78 -6.66
N LEU A 80 -16.93 4.49 -6.99
CA LEU A 80 -18.21 3.78 -7.22
C LEU A 80 -19.11 3.72 -5.98
N GLN A 81 -18.56 3.95 -4.79
CA GLN A 81 -19.30 3.95 -3.52
C GLN A 81 -19.42 5.37 -2.93
N GLY A 82 -19.12 6.42 -3.72
CA GLY A 82 -19.19 7.81 -3.27
C GLY A 82 -18.06 8.25 -2.33
N LEU A 83 -17.02 7.43 -2.17
CA LEU A 83 -15.84 7.79 -1.37
C LEU A 83 -14.81 8.53 -2.21
N SER A 84 -14.16 9.54 -1.63
CA SER A 84 -13.02 10.21 -2.23
C SER A 84 -11.69 9.56 -1.81
N VAL A 85 -10.69 9.59 -2.68
CA VAL A 85 -9.33 9.15 -2.36
C VAL A 85 -8.38 10.33 -2.53
N ILE A 86 -7.64 10.66 -1.48
CA ILE A 86 -6.66 11.75 -1.49
C ILE A 86 -5.24 11.20 -1.35
N TYR A 87 -4.29 11.87 -1.98
CA TYR A 87 -2.87 11.55 -1.85
C TYR A 87 -2.16 12.49 -0.90
N VAL A 88 -1.44 11.93 0.08
CA VAL A 88 -0.69 12.67 1.08
C VAL A 88 0.80 12.43 0.95
N ASN A 89 1.60 13.41 1.36
CA ASN A 89 3.05 13.31 1.33
C ASN A 89 3.54 12.24 2.33
N PRO A 90 4.30 11.21 1.90
CA PRO A 90 4.80 10.16 2.80
C PRO A 90 5.90 10.64 3.76
N ARG A 91 6.35 11.91 3.67
CA ARG A 91 7.45 12.40 4.50
C ARG A 91 7.05 12.46 5.97
N GLY A 92 7.68 11.61 6.79
CA GLY A 92 7.54 11.63 8.25
C GLY A 92 6.31 10.91 8.79
N THR A 93 5.49 10.30 7.94
CA THR A 93 4.32 9.50 8.33
C THR A 93 4.71 8.20 9.05
N SER A 94 5.90 7.66 8.74
CA SER A 94 6.42 6.42 9.32
C SER A 94 7.36 6.62 10.50
N SER A 95 7.77 7.85 10.81
CA SER A 95 8.77 8.16 11.83
C SER A 95 8.32 9.15 12.90
N ARG A 96 7.09 9.68 12.80
CA ARG A 96 6.51 10.61 13.77
C ARG A 96 5.24 10.06 14.38
N CYS A 97 5.05 10.34 15.66
CA CYS A 97 3.84 9.98 16.39
C CYS A 97 2.64 10.76 15.82
N PRO A 98 1.49 10.12 15.54
CA PRO A 98 0.30 10.81 15.05
C PRO A 98 -0.31 11.77 16.09
N ILE A 99 0.00 11.60 17.37
CA ILE A 99 -0.53 12.40 18.49
C ILE A 99 0.41 13.57 18.79
N CYS A 100 1.63 13.30 19.27
CA CYS A 100 2.55 14.34 19.75
C CYS A 100 3.51 14.87 18.68
N ARG A 101 3.54 14.28 17.47
CA ARG A 101 4.49 14.58 16.38
C ARG A 101 5.98 14.34 16.72
N GLY A 102 6.28 13.84 17.91
CA GLY A 102 7.61 13.42 18.33
C GLY A 102 8.16 12.27 17.48
N LYS A 103 9.49 12.13 17.47
CA LYS A 103 10.17 11.07 16.73
C LYS A 103 9.88 9.71 17.38
N LEU A 104 9.42 8.75 16.58
CA LEU A 104 9.20 7.38 17.04
C LEU A 104 10.53 6.64 17.17
N SER A 105 10.62 5.81 18.21
CA SER A 105 11.78 4.94 18.45
C SER A 105 11.44 3.48 18.14
N PRO A 106 12.38 2.68 17.61
CA PRO A 106 12.17 1.25 17.39
C PRO A 106 11.81 0.53 18.69
N ASN A 107 10.83 -0.38 18.64
CA ASN A 107 10.36 -1.17 19.78
C ASN A 107 10.36 -2.67 19.44
N GLY A 108 11.49 -3.17 18.92
CA GLY A 108 11.61 -4.53 18.41
C GLY A 108 10.79 -4.79 17.14
N HIS A 109 11.19 -5.80 16.36
CA HIS A 109 10.55 -6.17 15.08
C HIS A 109 10.13 -4.96 14.22
N ARG A 110 8.82 -4.78 13.98
CA ARG A 110 8.21 -3.65 13.26
C ARG A 110 7.44 -2.71 14.19
N GLY A 111 7.60 -2.86 15.51
CA GLY A 111 6.97 -2.00 16.50
C GLY A 111 7.69 -0.66 16.58
N LEU A 112 6.90 0.40 16.75
CA LEU A 112 7.39 1.75 17.04
C LEU A 112 6.80 2.20 18.38
N ARG A 113 7.61 2.91 19.17
CA ARG A 113 7.22 3.46 20.48
C ARG A 113 7.35 4.98 20.44
N CYS A 114 6.31 5.65 20.95
CA CYS A 114 6.38 7.05 21.32
C CYS A 114 7.02 7.16 22.71
N LEU A 115 8.03 8.02 22.85
CA LEU A 115 8.75 8.25 24.11
C LEU A 115 8.24 9.49 24.87
N SER A 116 7.36 10.26 24.24
CA SER A 116 6.60 11.34 24.86
C SER A 116 5.44 10.80 25.67
#